data_AF-A0A1F9WV57-F1
#
_entry.id   AF-A0A1F9WV57-F1
#
_cell.length_a   1.000
_cell.length_b   1.000
_cell.length_c   1.000
_cell.angle_alpha   90.00
_cell.angle_beta   90.00
_cell.angle_gamma   90.00
#
_symmetry.space_group_name_H-M   'P 1'
#
loop_
_entity.id
_entity.type
_entity.pdbx_description
1 polymer ?
#
loop_
_entity_poly.entity_id
_entity_poly.type
_entity_poly.pdbx_seq_one_letter_code
_entity_poly.pdbx_strand_id
1 'polypeptide(L)'
;MRFINSGFFVLFLILSVLTADISGALPGVISFQGKLTDADNNSVNGSYDFKFTLYDNATSDSEVYKIWTETQYGIAVSNGLYSVELGRANPELSAITFNAPYWLQVEVSPAGLGSYETFSPRHRLTEAPYAFRSEYANNLAASSVVISTITASSISVSNTFKMPVVTNLPATPSSIGMLYYRTSDNTVHVSTGTAFNAWRQLNWQP
;
A
#
# COMPACT_ATOMS: atom_id res chain seq x y z
N MET A 1 9.48 -26.58 54.59
CA MET A 1 9.91 -25.62 53.55
C MET A 1 10.09 -26.38 52.26
N ARG A 2 9.21 -26.20 51.27
CA ARG A 2 9.29 -26.90 49.97
C ARG A 2 10.19 -26.07 49.07
N PHE A 3 11.41 -26.55 48.81
CA PHE A 3 12.34 -25.91 47.89
C PHE A 3 11.74 -25.99 46.49
N ILE A 4 11.33 -24.84 45.95
CA ILE A 4 10.93 -24.72 44.55
C ILE A 4 12.22 -24.92 43.74
N ASN A 5 12.25 -25.93 42.86
CA ASN A 5 13.42 -26.27 42.06
C ASN A 5 13.81 -25.08 41.15
N SER A 6 14.87 -24.38 41.52
CA SER A 6 15.41 -23.21 40.81
C SER A 6 15.74 -23.51 39.33
N GLY A 7 16.05 -24.77 39.00
CA GLY A 7 16.31 -25.20 37.61
C GLY A 7 15.06 -25.21 36.72
N PHE A 8 13.87 -25.44 37.28
CA PHE A 8 12.62 -25.42 36.50
C PHE A 8 12.23 -23.99 36.13
N PHE A 9 12.54 -23.02 37.00
CA PHE A 9 12.26 -21.61 36.76
C PHE A 9 13.22 -21.00 35.71
N VAL A 10 14.49 -21.41 35.71
CA VAL A 10 15.49 -20.97 34.72
C VAL A 10 15.20 -21.57 33.33
N LEU A 11 14.75 -22.83 33.27
CA LEU A 11 14.35 -23.46 32.00
C LEU A 11 13.11 -22.79 31.39
N PHE A 12 12.14 -22.39 32.22
CA PHE A 12 10.94 -21.67 31.78
C PHE A 12 11.28 -20.25 31.28
N LEU A 13 12.27 -19.59 31.90
CA LEU A 13 12.75 -18.26 31.51
C LEU A 13 13.53 -18.28 30.18
N ILE A 14 14.29 -19.35 29.90
CA ILE A 14 15.01 -19.51 28.62
C ILE A 14 14.04 -19.83 27.47
N LEU A 15 12.94 -20.53 27.75
CA LEU A 15 11.93 -20.86 26.74
C LEU A 15 11.05 -19.66 26.33
N SER A 16 10.92 -18.65 27.19
CA SER A 16 10.18 -17.41 26.88
C SER A 16 10.94 -16.40 26.01
N VAL A 17 12.25 -16.56 25.81
CA VAL A 17 13.08 -15.63 25.02
C VAL A 17 13.21 -16.08 23.54
N LEU A 18 12.60 -17.19 23.16
CA LEU A 18 12.62 -17.74 21.80
C LEU A 18 11.41 -17.34 20.92
N THR A 19 10.57 -16.41 21.37
CA THR A 19 9.59 -15.78 20.47
C THR A 19 10.33 -14.79 19.58
N ALA A 20 10.97 -15.30 18.53
CA ALA A 20 11.48 -14.48 17.46
C ALA A 20 10.32 -13.65 16.88
N ASP A 21 10.50 -12.34 16.81
CA ASP A 21 9.66 -11.46 16.03
C ASP A 21 9.72 -11.93 14.57
N ILE A 22 8.73 -12.70 14.14
CA ILE A 22 8.49 -12.93 12.72
C ILE A 22 7.76 -11.68 12.25
N SER A 23 8.49 -10.59 12.02
CA SER A 23 8.07 -9.58 11.06
C SER A 23 8.20 -10.22 9.67
N GLY A 24 7.24 -11.09 9.36
CA GLY A 24 7.11 -11.66 8.03
C GLY A 24 6.70 -10.54 7.10
N ALA A 25 7.66 -9.79 6.57
CA ALA A 25 7.45 -9.06 5.34
C ALA A 25 6.93 -10.09 4.34
N LEU A 26 5.66 -9.97 3.96
CA LEU A 26 5.06 -10.87 2.98
C LEU A 26 5.98 -10.84 1.76
N PRO A 27 6.46 -12.00 1.27
CA PRO A 27 7.32 -12.02 0.09
C PRO A 27 6.56 -11.30 -1.03
N GLY A 28 7.12 -10.19 -1.52
CA GLY A 28 6.54 -9.38 -2.60
C GLY A 28 6.67 -10.07 -3.96
N VAL A 29 6.39 -11.37 -3.99
CA VAL A 29 6.56 -12.26 -5.13
C VAL A 29 5.22 -12.84 -5.55
N ILE A 30 5.07 -13.09 -6.84
CA ILE A 30 3.85 -13.66 -7.43
C ILE A 30 4.21 -15.02 -8.02
N SER A 31 3.61 -16.10 -7.52
CA SER A 31 3.77 -17.42 -8.14
C SER A 31 3.07 -17.44 -9.50
N PHE A 32 3.79 -17.84 -10.54
CA PHE A 32 3.29 -17.95 -11.91
C PHE A 32 3.64 -19.31 -12.49
N GLN A 33 2.65 -19.97 -13.09
CA GLN A 33 2.79 -21.29 -13.68
C GLN A 33 2.24 -21.29 -15.09
N GLY A 34 2.86 -22.08 -15.97
CA GLY A 34 2.44 -22.20 -17.35
C GLY A 34 2.78 -23.55 -17.96
N LYS A 35 2.19 -23.80 -19.13
CA LYS A 35 2.52 -24.94 -19.99
C LYS A 35 3.15 -24.43 -21.27
N LEU A 36 4.35 -24.91 -21.55
CA LEU A 36 5.11 -24.72 -22.77
C LEU A 36 4.90 -25.91 -23.70
N THR A 37 4.54 -25.63 -24.94
CA THR A 37 4.38 -26.62 -26.01
C THR A 37 5.14 -26.15 -27.25
N ASP A 38 5.53 -27.10 -28.10
CA ASP A 38 6.04 -26.77 -29.43
C ASP A 38 4.91 -26.40 -30.41
N ALA A 39 5.27 -26.10 -31.65
CA ALA A 39 4.32 -25.77 -32.72
C ALA A 39 3.34 -26.90 -33.04
N ASP A 40 3.68 -28.15 -32.71
CA ASP A 40 2.86 -29.35 -32.91
C ASP A 40 2.02 -29.71 -31.67
N ASN A 41 1.99 -28.83 -30.65
CA ASN A 41 1.34 -29.00 -29.34
C ASN A 41 1.93 -30.12 -28.46
N ASN A 42 3.15 -30.58 -28.74
CA ASN A 42 3.82 -31.53 -27.86
C ASN A 42 4.41 -30.81 -26.65
N SER A 43 4.35 -31.46 -25.49
CA SER A 43 4.99 -30.98 -24.27
C SER A 43 6.51 -31.00 -24.43
N VAL A 44 7.16 -29.86 -24.21
CA VAL A 44 8.62 -29.76 -24.27
C VAL A 44 9.25 -30.03 -22.90
N ASN A 45 10.52 -30.44 -22.89
CA ASN A 45 11.29 -30.69 -21.68
C ASN A 45 12.67 -30.05 -21.85
N GLY A 46 13.21 -29.49 -20.77
CA GLY A 46 14.55 -28.90 -20.80
C GLY A 46 14.69 -27.70 -19.88
N SER A 47 15.77 -26.94 -20.10
CA SER A 47 16.05 -25.71 -19.38
C SER A 47 15.82 -24.51 -20.31
N TYR A 48 15.07 -23.53 -19.82
CA TYR A 48 14.66 -22.36 -20.60
C TYR A 48 14.88 -21.08 -19.80
N ASP A 49 15.21 -20.00 -20.51
CA ASP A 49 15.27 -18.65 -19.97
C ASP A 49 13.92 -17.97 -20.24
N PHE A 50 13.36 -17.35 -19.22
CA PHE A 50 12.09 -16.65 -19.30
C PHE A 50 12.28 -15.17 -19.02
N LYS A 51 11.68 -14.33 -19.86
CA LYS A 51 11.58 -12.91 -19.64
C LYS A 51 10.11 -12.55 -19.44
N PHE A 52 9.84 -11.93 -18.30
CA PHE A 52 8.53 -11.48 -17.88
C PHE A 52 8.50 -9.97 -17.97
N THR A 53 7.47 -9.42 -18.59
CA THR A 53 7.30 -7.97 -18.70
C THR A 53 5.87 -7.62 -18.34
N LEU A 54 5.71 -6.71 -17.38
CA LEU A 54 4.41 -6.21 -16.95
C LEU A 54 4.04 -4.96 -17.75
N TYR A 55 2.84 -4.96 -18.30
CA TYR A 55 2.25 -3.84 -19.04
C TYR A 55 0.96 -3.35 -18.37
N ASP A 56 0.69 -2.06 -18.44
CA ASP A 56 -0.61 -1.45 -18.10
C ASP A 56 -1.57 -1.37 -19.32
N ASN A 57 -1.19 -2.03 -20.42
CA ASN A 57 -1.96 -2.10 -21.66
C ASN A 57 -2.01 -3.55 -22.20
N ALA A 58 -3.15 -3.92 -22.80
CA ALA A 58 -3.37 -5.27 -23.32
C ALA A 58 -2.63 -5.58 -24.62
N THR A 59 -2.36 -4.57 -25.46
CA THR A 59 -1.96 -4.79 -26.87
C THR A 59 -0.79 -3.94 -27.33
N SER A 60 -0.48 -2.83 -26.66
CA SER A 60 0.63 -1.95 -27.07
C SER A 60 1.96 -2.44 -26.49
N ASP A 61 2.96 -2.63 -27.36
CA ASP A 61 4.35 -2.91 -26.99
C ASP A 61 5.19 -1.65 -26.73
N SER A 62 4.56 -0.47 -26.67
CA SER A 62 5.29 0.78 -26.39
C SER A 62 5.91 0.74 -24.99
N GLU A 63 7.17 1.19 -24.90
CA GLU A 63 7.93 1.25 -23.64
C GLU A 63 7.24 2.10 -22.57
N VAL A 64 6.39 3.05 -22.98
CA VAL A 64 5.60 3.89 -22.06
C VAL A 64 4.64 3.07 -21.19
N TYR A 65 4.15 1.95 -21.72
CA TYR A 65 3.21 1.06 -21.03
C TYR A 65 3.91 -0.06 -20.25
N LYS A 66 5.25 -0.16 -20.35
CA LYS A 66 6.04 -1.17 -19.64
C LYS A 66 6.33 -0.69 -18.24
N ILE A 67 5.82 -1.43 -17.26
CA ILE A 67 5.87 -1.06 -15.85
C ILE A 67 7.03 -1.75 -15.14
N TRP A 68 7.34 -2.98 -15.55
CA TRP A 68 8.35 -3.80 -14.90
C TRP A 68 8.81 -4.93 -15.81
N THR A 69 10.04 -5.39 -15.60
CA THR A 69 10.58 -6.54 -16.32
C THR A 69 11.52 -7.36 -15.42
N GLU A 70 11.52 -8.66 -15.65
CA GLU A 70 12.40 -9.60 -14.97
C GLU A 70 12.79 -10.71 -15.93
N THR A 71 14.08 -11.03 -15.96
CA THR A 71 14.59 -12.19 -16.69
C THR A 71 15.08 -13.23 -15.68
N GLN A 72 14.57 -14.46 -15.81
CA GLN A 72 14.99 -15.62 -15.03
C GLN A 72 15.63 -16.65 -15.95
N TYR A 73 16.80 -17.15 -15.55
CA TYR A 73 17.61 -18.05 -16.37
C TYR A 73 17.53 -19.49 -15.85
N GLY A 74 17.61 -20.45 -16.77
CA GLY A 74 17.78 -21.86 -16.46
C GLY A 74 16.60 -22.51 -15.73
N ILE A 75 15.38 -22.10 -16.05
CA ILE A 75 14.15 -22.64 -15.46
C ILE A 75 13.89 -24.03 -16.05
N ALA A 76 13.76 -25.03 -15.17
CA ALA A 76 13.46 -26.39 -15.57
C ALA A 76 11.99 -26.52 -15.99
N VAL A 77 11.77 -27.03 -17.20
CA VAL A 77 10.46 -27.35 -17.77
C VAL A 77 10.35 -28.86 -17.87
N SER A 78 9.30 -29.42 -17.25
CA SER A 78 9.03 -30.87 -17.26
C SER A 78 7.60 -31.14 -17.69
N ASN A 79 7.42 -32.01 -18.69
CA ASN A 79 6.15 -32.28 -19.37
C ASN A 79 5.46 -31.00 -19.85
N GLY A 80 6.25 -30.01 -20.27
CA GLY A 80 5.81 -28.68 -20.65
C GLY A 80 5.47 -27.78 -19.47
N LEU A 81 5.39 -28.27 -18.24
CA LEU A 81 5.02 -27.46 -17.08
C LEU A 81 6.23 -26.75 -16.48
N TYR A 82 6.02 -25.49 -16.09
CA TYR A 82 6.97 -24.70 -15.32
C TYR A 82 6.27 -23.92 -14.21
N SER A 83 7.01 -23.62 -13.15
CA SER A 83 6.58 -22.78 -12.03
C SER A 83 7.70 -21.83 -11.67
N VAL A 84 7.39 -20.55 -11.60
CA VAL A 84 8.32 -19.47 -11.25
C VAL A 84 7.71 -18.55 -10.19
N GLU A 85 8.56 -17.80 -9.51
CA GLU A 85 8.16 -16.74 -8.60
C GLU A 85 8.61 -15.42 -9.20
N LEU A 86 7.66 -14.62 -9.70
CA LEU A 86 7.91 -13.28 -10.21
C LEU A 86 8.25 -12.37 -9.03
N GLY A 87 9.20 -11.46 -9.20
CA GLY A 87 9.71 -10.59 -8.13
C GLY A 87 10.92 -11.17 -7.40
N ARG A 88 11.28 -12.44 -7.64
CA ARG A 88 12.40 -13.09 -6.95
C ARG A 88 13.76 -12.60 -7.44
N ALA A 89 13.93 -12.42 -8.75
CA ALA A 89 15.15 -11.86 -9.32
C ALA A 89 15.07 -10.33 -9.49
N ASN A 90 13.86 -9.76 -9.57
CA ASN A 90 13.64 -8.31 -9.53
C ASN A 90 12.63 -7.90 -8.43
N PRO A 91 13.08 -7.56 -7.21
CA PRO A 91 12.21 -7.24 -6.08
C PRO A 91 11.43 -5.92 -6.25
N GLU A 92 11.72 -5.11 -7.27
CA GLU A 92 10.95 -3.88 -7.56
C GLU A 92 9.47 -4.15 -7.84
N LEU A 93 9.11 -5.41 -8.14
CA LEU A 93 7.71 -5.84 -8.27
C LEU A 93 6.87 -5.45 -7.04
N SER A 94 7.44 -5.50 -5.83
CA SER A 94 6.73 -5.16 -4.59
C SER A 94 6.41 -3.68 -4.45
N ALA A 95 7.12 -2.81 -5.19
CA ALA A 95 6.87 -1.36 -5.20
C ALA A 95 5.76 -0.96 -6.20
N ILE A 96 5.35 -1.87 -7.09
CA ILE A 96 4.32 -1.57 -8.08
C ILE A 96 2.97 -1.46 -7.39
N THR A 97 2.33 -0.31 -7.58
CA THR A 97 0.98 -0.07 -7.08
C THR A 97 -0.03 -0.65 -8.07
N PHE A 98 -0.57 -1.84 -7.80
CA PHE A 98 -1.60 -2.45 -8.65
C PHE A 98 -2.94 -1.69 -8.55
N ASN A 99 -3.15 -0.61 -9.31
CA ASN A 99 -4.36 0.24 -9.30
C ASN A 99 -5.17 0.21 -10.60
N ALA A 100 -4.66 -0.42 -11.64
CA ALA A 100 -5.27 -0.58 -12.96
C ALA A 100 -5.24 -2.06 -13.35
N PRO A 101 -5.92 -2.50 -14.43
CA PRO A 101 -5.64 -3.81 -15.02
C PRO A 101 -4.19 -3.86 -15.53
N TYR A 102 -3.49 -4.96 -15.21
CA TYR A 102 -2.15 -5.23 -15.73
C TYR A 102 -2.12 -6.53 -16.52
N TRP A 103 -1.19 -6.60 -17.47
CA TRP A 103 -0.98 -7.72 -18.37
C TRP A 103 0.47 -8.17 -18.31
N LEU A 104 0.67 -9.47 -18.12
CA LEU A 104 1.96 -10.12 -18.13
C LEU A 104 2.26 -10.64 -19.54
N GLN A 105 3.33 -10.10 -20.12
CA GLN A 105 3.96 -10.63 -21.32
C GLN A 105 5.00 -11.66 -20.88
N VAL A 106 4.97 -12.84 -21.51
CA VAL A 106 5.96 -13.90 -21.31
C VAL A 106 6.73 -14.06 -22.60
N GLU A 107 8.04 -14.09 -22.50
CA GLU A 107 8.95 -14.40 -23.60
C GLU A 107 9.87 -15.55 -23.16
N VAL A 108 10.12 -16.51 -24.05
CA VAL A 108 10.92 -17.71 -23.72
C VAL A 108 12.07 -17.89 -24.70
N SER A 109 13.21 -18.34 -24.20
CA SER A 109 14.35 -18.78 -25.00
C SER A 109 14.85 -20.12 -24.46
N PRO A 110 15.35 -21.05 -25.30
CA PRO A 110 16.13 -22.15 -24.76
C PRO A 110 17.36 -21.61 -24.02
N ALA A 111 17.75 -22.26 -22.92
CA ALA A 111 18.74 -21.70 -22.01
C ALA A 111 20.06 -21.32 -22.72
N GLY A 112 20.47 -20.05 -22.54
CA GLY A 112 21.74 -19.53 -23.06
C GLY A 112 21.75 -19.13 -24.55
N LEU A 113 20.64 -19.26 -25.29
CA LEU A 113 20.56 -18.83 -26.68
C LEU A 113 20.29 -17.32 -26.83
N GLY A 114 19.58 -16.71 -25.88
CA GLY A 114 19.32 -15.26 -25.85
C GLY A 114 18.33 -14.74 -26.91
N SER A 115 17.77 -15.63 -27.74
CA SER A 115 16.70 -15.31 -28.71
C SER A 115 15.35 -15.66 -28.11
N TYR A 116 14.57 -14.65 -27.72
CA TYR A 116 13.30 -14.83 -27.03
C TYR A 116 12.12 -14.84 -28.01
N GLU A 117 11.21 -15.80 -27.84
CA GLU A 117 9.92 -15.87 -28.51
C GLU A 117 8.82 -15.34 -27.60
N THR A 118 8.01 -14.42 -28.13
CA THR A 118 6.95 -13.72 -27.39
C THR A 118 5.63 -14.48 -27.47
N PHE A 119 5.07 -14.88 -26.32
CA PHE A 119 3.74 -15.50 -26.29
C PHE A 119 2.62 -14.47 -26.39
N SER A 120 1.73 -14.64 -27.36
CA SER A 120 0.52 -13.83 -27.52
C SER A 120 -0.73 -14.71 -27.40
N PRO A 121 -1.80 -14.25 -26.73
CA PRO A 121 -2.00 -12.93 -26.10
C PRO A 121 -1.40 -12.81 -24.69
N ARG A 122 -1.17 -11.57 -24.23
CA ARG A 122 -0.70 -11.29 -22.86
C ARG A 122 -1.65 -11.84 -21.81
N HIS A 123 -1.10 -12.35 -20.71
CA HIS A 123 -1.88 -12.89 -19.62
C HIS A 123 -2.39 -11.77 -18.70
N ARG A 124 -3.71 -11.59 -18.58
CA ARG A 124 -4.28 -10.59 -17.67
C ARG A 124 -4.10 -11.05 -16.23
N LEU A 125 -3.47 -10.23 -15.40
CA LEU A 125 -3.38 -10.49 -13.96
C LEU A 125 -4.73 -10.25 -13.29
N THR A 126 -5.29 -11.29 -12.68
CA THR A 126 -6.58 -11.25 -11.96
C THR A 126 -6.37 -11.52 -10.47
N GLU A 127 -6.96 -10.66 -9.63
CA GLU A 127 -7.18 -10.67 -8.17
C GLU A 127 -6.07 -11.13 -7.20
N ALA A 128 -5.29 -12.17 -7.47
CA ALA A 128 -4.20 -12.63 -6.60
C ALA A 128 -3.09 -11.57 -6.36
N PRO A 129 -2.67 -10.76 -7.35
CA PRO A 129 -1.73 -9.66 -7.12
C PRO A 129 -2.34 -8.46 -6.38
N TYR A 130 -3.66 -8.32 -6.38
CA TYR A 130 -4.35 -7.20 -5.73
C TYR A 130 -4.54 -7.44 -4.22
N ALA A 131 -4.45 -8.69 -3.75
CA ALA A 131 -4.54 -9.04 -2.33
C ALA A 131 -3.39 -8.43 -1.49
N PHE A 132 -2.24 -8.12 -2.11
CA PHE A 132 -1.17 -7.33 -1.48
C PHE A 132 -1.65 -5.96 -0.95
N ARG A 133 -2.74 -5.40 -1.49
CA ARG A 133 -3.33 -4.15 -0.96
C ARG A 133 -3.99 -4.29 0.41
N SER A 134 -4.39 -5.49 0.83
CA SER A 134 -4.98 -5.71 2.16
C SER A 134 -3.99 -5.33 3.28
N GLU A 135 -2.70 -5.53 3.03
CA GLU A 135 -1.64 -5.15 3.97
C GLU A 135 -1.46 -3.62 4.07
N TYR A 136 -1.61 -2.88 2.97
CA TYR A 136 -1.60 -1.41 3.01
C TYR A 136 -2.81 -0.84 3.76
N ALA A 137 -3.96 -1.52 3.74
CA ALA A 137 -5.12 -1.16 4.57
C ALA A 137 -4.85 -1.44 6.06
N ASN A 138 -4.10 -2.49 6.40
CA ASN A 138 -3.69 -2.79 7.77
C ASN A 138 -2.53 -1.90 8.28
N ASN A 139 -1.69 -1.38 7.39
CA ASN A 139 -0.57 -0.48 7.72
C ASN A 139 -0.91 1.02 7.64
N LEU A 140 -2.19 1.38 7.45
CA LEU A 140 -2.68 2.71 7.77
C LEU A 140 -2.59 2.88 9.29
N ALA A 141 -1.38 3.17 9.78
CA ALA A 141 -1.17 3.69 11.11
C ALA A 141 -2.14 4.85 11.29
N ALA A 142 -3.06 4.72 12.26
CA ALA A 142 -4.16 5.64 12.54
C ALA A 142 -3.73 7.09 12.87
N SER A 143 -2.47 7.45 12.61
CA SER A 143 -1.86 8.70 13.02
C SER A 143 -1.76 9.75 11.90
N SER A 144 -2.05 9.43 10.64
CA SER A 144 -2.14 10.46 9.60
C SER A 144 -3.01 10.04 8.43
N VAL A 145 -4.32 10.23 8.58
CA VAL A 145 -5.23 10.25 7.44
C VAL A 145 -5.30 11.70 6.96
N VAL A 146 -4.71 12.01 5.81
CA VAL A 146 -4.92 13.32 5.15
C VAL A 146 -6.26 13.24 4.43
N ILE A 147 -7.33 13.65 5.11
CA ILE A 147 -8.69 13.52 4.60
C ILE A 147 -9.09 14.80 3.89
N SER A 148 -8.79 14.92 2.60
CA SER A 148 -9.18 16.09 1.79
C SER A 148 -10.65 16.08 1.34
N THR A 149 -11.44 15.05 1.68
CA THR A 149 -12.80 14.85 1.15
C THR A 149 -13.83 14.32 2.17
N ILE A 150 -13.68 14.58 3.48
CA ILE A 150 -14.84 14.42 4.39
C ILE A 150 -15.86 15.50 4.02
N THR A 151 -16.86 15.10 3.24
CA THR A 151 -18.16 15.76 3.19
C THR A 151 -18.82 15.52 4.54
N ALA A 152 -18.59 16.44 5.47
CA ALA A 152 -18.92 16.28 6.87
C ALA A 152 -20.42 16.00 7.10
N SER A 153 -20.70 14.91 7.79
CA SER A 153 -21.86 14.84 8.68
C SER A 153 -21.47 14.49 10.13
N SER A 154 -20.24 14.03 10.39
CA SER A 154 -19.68 13.96 11.75
C SER A 154 -18.20 13.58 11.74
N ILE A 155 -17.32 14.49 12.17
CA ILE A 155 -15.98 14.13 12.66
C ILE A 155 -16.11 14.01 14.18
N SER A 156 -16.09 12.79 14.70
CA SER A 156 -16.05 12.53 16.14
C SER A 156 -14.59 12.54 16.60
N VAL A 157 -14.20 13.51 17.43
CA VAL A 157 -12.86 13.59 18.03
C VAL A 157 -12.96 13.21 19.49
N SER A 158 -12.28 12.13 19.90
CA SER A 158 -12.41 11.56 21.26
C SER A 158 -11.71 12.37 22.37
N ASN A 159 -10.82 13.32 22.05
CA ASN A 159 -9.97 13.99 23.04
C ASN A 159 -9.91 15.52 22.88
N THR A 160 -8.97 16.05 22.07
CA THR A 160 -8.75 17.49 21.94
C THR A 160 -8.43 17.82 20.48
N PHE A 161 -9.24 18.70 19.88
CA PHE A 161 -8.92 19.30 18.59
C PHE A 161 -7.96 20.47 18.82
N LYS A 162 -6.66 20.27 18.58
CA LYS A 162 -5.66 21.34 18.71
C LYS A 162 -5.65 22.18 17.43
N MET A 163 -6.18 23.39 17.50
CA MET A 163 -5.97 24.39 16.47
C MET A 163 -4.60 25.07 16.68
N PRO A 164 -3.84 25.39 15.63
CA PRO A 164 -2.62 26.17 15.78
C PRO A 164 -2.95 27.54 16.40
N VAL A 165 -2.24 27.91 17.46
CA VAL A 165 -2.31 29.26 18.04
C VAL A 165 -1.73 30.23 17.01
N VAL A 166 -2.54 31.16 16.54
CA VAL A 166 -2.05 32.28 15.73
C VAL A 166 -1.35 33.25 16.66
N THR A 167 -0.01 33.24 16.69
CA THR A 167 0.79 34.08 17.59
C THR A 167 0.99 35.52 17.10
N ASN A 168 0.49 35.85 15.90
CA ASN A 168 0.51 37.22 15.35
C ASN A 168 -0.86 37.89 15.47
N LEU A 169 -1.37 38.04 16.70
CA LEU A 169 -2.45 38.98 16.96
C LEU A 169 -1.83 40.39 17.10
N PRO A 170 -2.14 41.35 16.22
CA PRO A 170 -1.60 42.71 16.33
C PRO A 170 -1.93 43.33 17.70
N ALA A 171 -0.94 43.98 18.31
CA ALA A 171 -0.98 44.51 19.70
C ALA A 171 -1.95 45.69 19.91
N THR A 172 -2.73 46.07 18.91
CA THR A 172 -3.84 47.02 19.02
C THR A 172 -5.04 46.43 18.27
N PRO A 173 -6.24 46.37 18.86
CA PRO A 173 -7.36 45.68 18.24
C PRO A 173 -7.95 46.56 17.13
N SER A 174 -7.44 46.41 15.92
CA SER A 174 -8.05 47.02 14.73
C SER A 174 -8.78 46.02 13.84
N SER A 175 -8.60 44.70 13.97
CA SER A 175 -9.35 43.67 13.18
C SER A 175 -9.06 42.23 13.62
N ILE A 176 -9.22 41.89 14.91
CA ILE A 176 -8.96 40.51 15.35
C ILE A 176 -10.26 39.73 15.38
N GLY A 177 -10.34 38.75 14.49
CA GLY A 177 -11.34 37.72 14.50
C GLY A 177 -11.35 36.92 15.80
N MET A 178 -12.49 36.86 16.48
CA MET A 178 -12.66 36.07 17.70
C MET A 178 -13.32 34.72 17.40
N LEU A 179 -12.87 33.68 18.10
CA LEU A 179 -13.61 32.42 18.23
C LEU A 179 -14.71 32.62 19.27
N TYR A 180 -15.96 32.34 18.91
CA TYR A 180 -17.07 32.37 19.85
C TYR A 180 -18.00 31.17 19.67
N TYR A 181 -18.59 30.71 20.76
CA TYR A 181 -19.60 29.66 20.75
C TYR A 181 -20.99 30.28 20.57
N ARG A 182 -21.76 29.79 19.61
CA ARG A 182 -23.13 30.26 19.34
C ARG A 182 -24.12 29.21 19.84
N THR A 183 -24.95 29.61 20.81
CA THR A 183 -25.91 28.72 21.47
C THR A 183 -27.15 28.41 20.62
N SER A 184 -27.46 29.23 19.61
CA SER A 184 -28.64 29.05 18.76
C SER A 184 -28.51 27.88 17.79
N ASP A 185 -27.28 27.57 17.35
CA ASP A 185 -26.97 26.48 16.43
C ASP A 185 -25.97 25.48 17.02
N ASN A 186 -25.51 25.70 18.25
CA ASN A 186 -24.62 24.83 19.01
C ASN A 186 -23.24 24.61 18.33
N THR A 187 -22.73 25.65 17.65
CA THR A 187 -21.48 25.59 16.88
C THR A 187 -20.46 26.66 17.31
N VAL A 188 -19.18 26.43 16.99
CA VAL A 188 -18.08 27.39 17.20
C VAL A 188 -17.81 28.14 15.90
N HIS A 189 -17.88 29.48 15.95
CA HIS A 189 -17.70 30.37 14.81
C HIS A 189 -16.37 31.12 14.92
N VAL A 190 -15.71 31.35 13.78
CA VAL A 190 -14.54 32.24 13.66
C VAL A 190 -15.01 33.49 12.95
N SER A 191 -15.13 34.62 13.65
CA SER A 191 -15.47 35.90 13.00
C SER A 191 -14.24 36.46 12.31
N THR A 192 -14.36 37.05 11.11
CA THR A 192 -13.27 37.79 10.44
C THR A 192 -13.67 39.24 10.12
N GLY A 193 -14.52 39.87 10.94
CA GLY A 193 -14.96 41.25 10.68
C GLY A 193 -15.70 41.94 11.84
N THR A 194 -15.85 43.26 11.68
CA THR A 194 -16.23 44.33 12.64
C THR A 194 -17.57 44.20 13.40
N ALA A 195 -18.24 43.05 13.36
CA ALA A 195 -19.62 42.89 13.79
C ALA A 195 -19.85 42.74 15.32
N PHE A 196 -18.85 42.98 16.18
CA PHE A 196 -19.04 42.85 17.63
C PHE A 196 -19.75 44.06 18.28
N ASN A 197 -19.80 45.23 17.63
CA ASN A 197 -20.32 46.45 18.27
C ASN A 197 -21.84 46.62 18.23
N ALA A 198 -22.61 45.71 17.64
CA ALA A 198 -24.06 45.86 17.52
C ALA A 198 -24.86 45.50 18.79
N TRP A 199 -24.28 44.74 19.74
CA TRP A 199 -25.03 44.20 20.89
C TRP A 199 -24.75 44.88 22.25
N ARG A 200 -23.76 45.78 22.35
CA ARG A 200 -23.48 46.53 23.60
C ARG A 200 -24.16 47.90 23.70
N GLN A 201 -24.88 48.35 22.67
CA GLN A 201 -25.53 49.68 22.68
C GLN A 201 -27.04 49.67 22.93
N LEU A 202 -27.67 48.50 23.09
CA LEU A 202 -29.11 48.45 23.37
C LEU A 202 -29.37 48.21 24.87
N ASN A 203 -29.65 49.33 25.52
CA ASN A 203 -30.44 49.51 26.74
C ASN A 203 -29.78 49.20 28.08
N TRP A 204 -29.01 50.17 28.57
CA TRP A 204 -29.07 50.55 29.98
C TRP A 204 -29.59 52.00 30.07
N GLN A 205 -30.79 52.16 30.60
CA GLN A 205 -31.27 53.41 31.15
C GLN A 205 -31.65 53.11 32.61
N PRO A 206 -31.22 53.91 33.60
CA PRO A 206 -31.82 53.86 34.93
C PRO A 206 -33.29 54.29 34.89
#